data_AF-A0A645HDY4-F1
#
_entry.id   AF-A0A645HDY4-F1
#
_cell.length_a   1.000
_cell.length_b   1.000
_cell.length_c   1.000
_cell.angle_alpha   90.00
_cell.angle_beta   90.00
_cell.angle_gamma   90.00
#
_symmetry.space_group_name_H-M   'P 1'
#
loop_
_entity.id
_entity.type
_entity.pdbx_description
1 polymer ?
#
loop_
_entity_poly.entity_id
_entity_poly.type
_entity_poly.pdbx_seq_one_letter_code
_entity_poly.pdbx_strand_id
1 'polypeptide(L)'
;MKGLSLRPAISVANKMDLPESAENLELLRQELASEVIEIVPVSAGTGEIGELKDILRRKIGELRAASPFFVGERYTGEVDLASPDAEVFDLDE
;
A
#
# COMPACT_ATOMS: atom_id res chain seq x y z
N MET A 1 4.42 -8.19 -21.12
CA MET A 1 4.75 -7.55 -19.82
C MET A 1 5.72 -8.45 -19.07
N LYS A 2 6.82 -7.89 -18.53
CA LYS A 2 7.75 -8.63 -17.66
C LYS A 2 7.14 -8.75 -16.25
N GLY A 3 7.56 -9.74 -15.46
CA GLY A 3 6.84 -10.24 -14.28
C GLY A 3 6.50 -9.25 -13.16
N LEU A 4 7.13 -8.08 -13.08
CA LEU A 4 6.77 -7.04 -12.10
C LEU A 4 5.48 -6.29 -12.46
N SER A 5 5.24 -6.05 -13.76
CA SER A 5 4.04 -5.33 -14.23
C SER A 5 2.74 -6.13 -14.09
N LEU A 6 2.84 -7.42 -13.78
CA LEU A 6 1.69 -8.30 -13.53
C LEU A 6 1.35 -8.40 -12.04
N ARG A 7 2.19 -7.86 -11.15
CA ARG A 7 1.92 -7.87 -9.71
C ARG A 7 0.84 -6.83 -9.39
N PRO A 8 -0.09 -7.12 -8.49
CA PRO A 8 -1.01 -6.11 -7.99
C PRO A 8 -0.25 -4.90 -7.45
N ALA A 9 -0.68 -3.72 -7.88
CA ALA A 9 -0.08 -2.45 -7.54
C ALA A 9 -1.11 -1.49 -6.94
N ILE A 10 -0.61 -0.47 -6.27
CA ILE A 10 -1.35 0.63 -5.68
C ILE A 10 -0.47 1.87 -5.84
N SER A 11 -1.10 2.99 -6.19
CA SER A 11 -0.44 4.29 -6.26
C SER A 11 -0.64 5.01 -4.93
N VAL A 12 0.44 5.46 -4.29
CA VAL A 12 0.38 6.22 -3.04
C VAL A 12 0.72 7.67 -3.33
N ALA A 13 -0.29 8.55 -3.27
CA ALA A 13 -0.12 9.99 -3.41
C ALA A 13 0.30 10.57 -2.05
N ASN A 14 1.61 10.58 -1.79
CA ASN A 14 2.19 11.09 -0.55
C ASN A 14 2.32 12.62 -0.55
N LYS A 15 2.49 13.20 0.64
CA LYS A 15 2.64 14.65 0.94
C LYS A 15 1.35 15.46 0.84
N MET A 16 0.21 14.89 1.26
CA MET A 16 -1.08 15.59 1.26
C MET A 16 -1.17 16.79 2.21
N ASP A 17 -0.16 17.01 3.05
CA ASP A 17 0.00 18.17 3.92
C ASP A 17 0.40 19.47 3.18
N LEU A 18 0.84 19.37 1.92
CA LEU A 18 1.20 20.55 1.13
C LEU A 18 -0.04 21.23 0.53
N PRO A 19 -0.08 22.57 0.44
CA PRO A 19 -1.26 23.32 0.01
C PRO A 19 -1.72 22.98 -1.42
N GLU A 20 -0.78 22.65 -2.31
CA GLU A 20 -1.07 22.31 -3.72
C GLU A 20 -1.48 20.84 -3.91
N SER A 21 -1.34 19.99 -2.89
CA SER A 21 -1.55 18.54 -3.02
C SER A 21 -3.00 18.18 -3.35
N ALA A 22 -3.98 18.98 -2.93
CA ALA A 22 -5.38 18.74 -3.24
C ALA A 22 -5.68 18.87 -4.76
N GLU A 23 -5.15 19.91 -5.40
CA GLU A 23 -5.30 20.13 -6.84
C GLU A 23 -4.51 19.08 -7.64
N ASN A 24 -3.27 18.80 -7.22
CA ASN A 24 -2.44 17.78 -7.85
C ASN A 24 -3.07 16.39 -7.78
N LEU A 25 -3.75 16.05 -6.68
CA LEU A 25 -4.46 14.78 -6.54
C LEU A 25 -5.61 14.67 -7.53
N GLU A 26 -6.37 15.75 -7.74
CA GLU A 26 -7.46 15.77 -8.72
C GLU A 26 -6.93 15.59 -10.15
N LEU A 27 -5.87 16.30 -10.52
CA LEU A 27 -5.21 16.14 -11.82
C LEU A 27 -4.67 14.72 -12.01
N LEU A 28 -4.04 14.14 -10.98
CA LEU A 28 -3.54 12.77 -11.01
C LEU A 28 -4.68 11.75 -11.20
N ARG A 29 -5.83 11.97 -10.56
CA ARG A 29 -7.02 11.11 -10.72
C ARG A 29 -7.59 11.19 -12.13
N GLN A 30 -7.59 12.37 -12.74
CA GLN A 30 -8.05 12.55 -14.11
C GLN A 30 -7.11 11.88 -15.12
N GLU A 31 -5.81 12.05 -14.97
CA GLU A 31 -4.80 11.46 -15.85
C GLU A 31 -4.82 9.92 -15.78
N LEU A 32 -4.97 9.36 -14.58
CA LEU A 32 -5.00 7.92 -14.35
C LEU A 32 -6.42 7.33 -14.32
N ALA A 33 -7.44 8.07 -14.77
CA ALA A 33 -8.83 7.61 -14.74
C ALA A 33 -9.08 6.35 -15.57
N SER A 34 -8.25 6.11 -16.59
CA SER A 34 -8.29 4.91 -17.44
C SER A 34 -7.53 3.73 -16.86
N GLU A 35 -6.72 3.94 -15.82
CA GLU A 35 -5.91 2.91 -15.17
C GLU A 35 -6.70 2.21 -14.07
N VAL A 36 -6.46 0.91 -13.90
CA VAL A 36 -7.12 0.10 -12.85
C VAL A 36 -6.41 0.25 -11.49
N ILE A 37 -5.35 1.06 -11.42
CA ILE A 37 -4.52 1.21 -10.23
C ILE A 37 -5.18 2.18 -9.26
N GLU A 38 -5.55 1.65 -8.10
CA GLU A 38 -6.15 2.39 -6.99
C GLU A 38 -5.15 3.42 -6.42
N ILE A 39 -5.60 4.67 -6.26
CA ILE A 39 -4.80 5.79 -5.74
C ILE A 39 -5.21 6.11 -4.31
N VAL A 40 -4.25 6.04 -3.38
CA VAL A 40 -4.44 6.29 -1.95
C VAL A 40 -3.67 7.55 -1.53
N PRO A 41 -4.37 8.62 -1.10
CA PRO A 41 -3.73 9.83 -0.58
C PRO A 41 -3.22 9.59 0.85
N VAL A 42 -1.99 10.04 1.15
CA VAL A 42 -1.37 9.95 2.48
C VAL A 42 -0.51 11.18 2.79
N SER A 43 -0.27 11.44 4.06
CA SER A 43 0.71 12.43 4.52
C SER A 43 1.64 11.79 5.54
N ALA A 44 2.84 11.40 5.09
CA ALA A 44 3.88 10.89 5.98
C ALA A 44 4.32 11.93 7.03
N GLY A 45 4.31 13.22 6.68
CA GLY A 45 4.72 14.31 7.56
C GLY A 45 3.82 14.49 8.79
N THR A 46 2.55 14.11 8.69
CA THR A 46 1.57 14.16 9.80
C THR A 46 1.29 12.78 10.39
N GLY A 47 1.83 11.71 9.80
CA GLY A 47 1.54 10.33 10.17
C GLY A 47 0.17 9.82 9.67
N GLU A 48 -0.52 10.60 8.84
CA GLU A 48 -1.82 10.22 8.26
C GLU A 48 -1.62 9.24 7.10
N ILE A 49 -1.87 7.96 7.39
CA ILE A 49 -1.76 6.85 6.42
C ILE A 49 -3.10 6.47 5.77
N GLY A 50 -4.19 7.16 6.12
CA GLY A 50 -5.53 6.89 5.59
C GLY A 50 -5.92 5.41 5.64
N GLU A 51 -6.50 4.91 4.54
CA GLU A 51 -6.93 3.51 4.39
C GLU A 51 -5.83 2.59 3.82
N LEU A 52 -4.59 3.08 3.69
CA LEU A 52 -3.50 2.36 3.02
C LEU A 52 -3.28 0.95 3.59
N LYS A 53 -3.27 0.82 4.92
CA LYS A 53 -3.08 -0.48 5.60
C LYS A 53 -4.19 -1.47 5.28
N ASP A 54 -5.44 -1.02 5.23
CA ASP A 54 -6.58 -1.91 5.02
C ASP A 54 -6.68 -2.35 3.55
N ILE A 55 -6.38 -1.45 2.62
CA ILE A 55 -6.27 -1.77 1.19
C ILE A 55 -5.15 -2.80 0.95
N LEU A 56 -3.98 -2.61 1.56
CA LEU A 56 -2.88 -3.56 1.46
C LEU A 56 -3.25 -4.93 2.05
N ARG A 57 -3.85 -4.96 3.24
CA ARG A 57 -4.33 -6.21 3.87
C ARG A 57 -5.31 -6.95 2.98
N ARG A 58 -6.27 -6.24 2.38
CA ARG A 58 -7.25 -6.81 1.45
C ARG A 58 -6.55 -7.42 0.22
N LYS A 59 -5.69 -6.67 -0.47
CA LYS A 59 -4.97 -7.15 -1.67
C LYS A 59 -4.06 -8.35 -1.36
N ILE A 60 -3.37 -8.33 -0.22
CA ILE A 60 -2.55 -9.47 0.24
C ILE A 60 -3.43 -10.69 0.56
N GLY A 61 -4.59 -10.47 1.20
CA GLY A 61 -5.56 -11.53 1.49
C GLY A 61 -6.06 -12.22 0.22
N GLU A 62 -6.45 -11.43 -0.80
CA GLU A 62 -6.87 -11.92 -2.12
C GLU A 62 -5.74 -12.74 -2.79
N LEU A 63 -4.51 -12.23 -2.77
CA LEU A 63 -3.34 -12.95 -3.32
C LEU A 63 -3.00 -14.23 -2.58
N ARG A 64 -3.07 -14.21 -1.24
CA ARG A 64 -2.83 -15.41 -0.40
C ARG A 64 -3.88 -16.47 -0.69
N ALA A 65 -5.16 -16.10 -0.81
CA ALA A 65 -6.23 -17.04 -1.14
C ALA A 65 -6.03 -17.69 -2.51
N ALA A 66 -5.46 -16.97 -3.47
CA ALA A 66 -5.14 -17.49 -4.80
C ALA A 66 -3.79 -18.23 -4.88
N SER A 67 -2.97 -18.21 -3.83
CA SER A 67 -1.62 -18.77 -3.84
C SER A 67 -1.65 -20.30 -3.71
N PRO A 68 -0.93 -21.04 -4.58
CA PRO A 68 -0.82 -22.50 -4.46
C PRO A 68 0.00 -22.93 -3.23
N PHE A 69 0.68 -21.99 -2.55
CA PHE A 69 1.48 -22.24 -1.35
C PHE A 69 0.76 -21.88 -0.04
N PHE A 70 -0.50 -21.44 -0.10
CA PHE A 70 -1.25 -21.11 1.10
C PHE A 70 -1.73 -22.38 1.81
N VAL A 71 -0.94 -22.85 2.77
CA VAL A 71 -1.32 -23.86 3.76
C VAL A 71 -1.72 -23.10 5.01
N GLY A 72 -3.02 -22.93 5.24
CA GLY A 72 -3.52 -21.94 6.21
C GLY A 72 -3.20 -22.25 7.68
N GLU A 73 -2.89 -21.20 8.44
CA GLU A 73 -3.71 -20.81 9.59
C GLU A 73 -4.29 -19.42 9.29
N ARG A 74 -5.53 -19.15 9.72
CA ARG A 74 -6.16 -17.85 9.52
C ARG A 74 -5.35 -16.81 10.29
N TYR A 75 -4.89 -15.76 9.61
CA TYR A 75 -4.21 -14.64 10.26
C TYR A 75 -5.21 -13.92 11.18
N THR A 76 -5.14 -14.18 12.49
CA THR A 76 -5.90 -13.49 13.53
C THR A 76 -5.11 -12.29 14.06
N GLY A 77 -4.83 -11.33 13.19
CA GLY A 77 -4.83 -9.91 13.56
C GLY A 77 -3.90 -9.37 14.65
N GLU A 78 -2.85 -10.05 15.12
CA GLU A 78 -1.78 -9.39 15.89
C GLU A 78 -0.44 -9.51 15.15
N VAL A 79 0.10 -8.36 14.72
CA VAL A 79 1.50 -8.25 14.33
C VAL A 79 2.27 -8.16 15.64
N ASP A 80 2.94 -9.24 16.03
CA ASP A 80 3.93 -9.17 17.09
C ASP A 80 5.15 -8.40 16.56
N LEU A 81 5.22 -7.11 16.89
CA LEU A 81 6.35 -6.24 16.56
C LEU A 81 7.65 -6.67 17.25
N ALA A 82 7.62 -7.65 18.16
CA ALA A 82 8.79 -8.24 18.80
C ALA A 82 9.31 -9.49 18.07
N SER A 83 8.73 -9.87 16.92
CA SER A 83 9.28 -10.93 16.07
C SER A 83 10.71 -10.60 15.63
N PRO A 84 11.69 -11.50 15.83
CA PRO A 84 13.08 -11.26 15.43
C PRO A 84 13.28 -11.10 13.91
N ASP A 85 12.27 -11.48 13.11
CA ASP A 85 12.25 -11.31 11.65
C ASP A 85 11.75 -9.92 11.20
N ALA A 86 11.42 -9.02 12.13
CA ALA A 86 11.21 -7.61 11.80
C ALA A 86 12.57 -6.97 11.52
N GLU A 87 13.05 -7.07 10.29
CA GLU A 87 14.20 -6.29 9.85
C GLU A 87 13.89 -4.80 10.04
N VAL A 88 14.51 -4.22 11.07
CA VAL A 88 14.59 -2.78 11.27
C VAL A 88 15.47 -2.27 10.14
N PHE A 89 14.85 -1.67 9.12
CA PHE A 89 15.58 -0.86 8.16
C PHE A 89 16.03 0.41 8.88
N ASP A 90 17.28 0.43 9.36
CA ASP A 90 17.96 1.65 9.78
C ASP A 90 18.08 2.56 8.55
N LEU A 91 17.35 3.68 8.60
CA LEU A 91 17.40 4.75 7.60
C LEU A 91 18.33 5.86 8.11
N ASP A 92 19.57 5.53 8.41
CA ASP A 92 20.63 6.51 8.67
C ASP A 92 21.95 5.97 8.09
N GLU A 93 22.17 6.21 6.79
CA GLU A 93 23.50 6.37 6.17
C GLU A 93 23.43 7.33 4.97
#